data_AF-A0A1I4J1F0-F1
#
_entry.id   AF-A0A1I4J1F0-F1
#
_cell.length_a   1.000
_cell.length_b   1.000
_cell.length_c   1.000
_cell.angle_alpha   90.00
_cell.angle_beta   90.00
_cell.angle_gamma   90.00
#
_symmetry.space_group_name_H-M   'P 1'
#
loop_
_entity.id
_entity.type
_entity.pdbx_description
1 polymer ?
#
loop_
_entity_poly.entity_id
_entity_poly.type
_entity_poly.pdbx_seq_one_letter_code
_entity_poly.pdbx_strand_id
1 'polypeptide(L)'
;MNFSMHWILFLLGLAGCTQIPKVENLQAEELASQNQQGQLKLPHQELTSELLFDFLLAETALQRDNLEVAVERYSKLARQTRDPRIAERATEVALRARQSDEAEKAVALWIELEPDSINARQAAAALFMSTGKLDKARPHLVKLLSSDKGTVDKAFMHLSRLLSRHDDNKAALKLLQQLAIPYSDLPEAHFAISQAAWNANQLDLALKEMKKALELRPDWEIAAIHQGRILQKIANAEAMSFYENYLAKYPKANDMRIAYVRMLMADKNFISARDQFQKLMTENPFNADIALAVGLLSLELNDFDSAEANFKKALELGYEDSNNIYFNLARIYEVTQRPDAALKAYQQVSGGERYLPAQIRIAVLLLKKKGIDHARQHLHQLTPENEQQRAQLVLAEAQLLREVNAHYEVFKLLDKNLEKFPDQPDLLYDRALAADKIGKFDIVEKDLRKLIELRPDNAHAYNALGYSLAERGLRLPEALALIKKAVELSPEDPYIMDSLGWVYYRMGNFSEGLNYLNLAFATRPDPEIAAHLGEVLWVKGAKEDAEKVWRSALEAHPGNETLLDTMKRLMQ
;
A
#
# COMPACT_ATOMS: atom_id res chain seq x y z
N MET A 1 12.66 5.41 19.57
CA MET A 1 11.27 5.65 20.03
C MET A 1 11.31 6.64 21.18
N ASN A 2 11.14 7.93 20.86
CA ASN A 2 11.01 9.02 21.83
C ASN A 2 9.56 9.05 22.33
N PHE A 3 9.34 8.71 23.60
CA PHE A 3 8.09 9.02 24.28
C PHE A 3 8.19 10.46 24.80
N SER A 4 7.58 11.38 24.05
CA SER A 4 7.34 12.74 24.50
C SER A 4 6.16 12.74 25.46
N MET A 5 6.46 12.90 26.75
CA MET A 5 5.49 13.22 27.80
C MET A 5 5.56 14.74 28.00
N HIS A 6 4.89 15.48 27.13
CA HIS A 6 4.65 16.91 27.30
C HIS A 6 3.15 17.13 27.46
N TRP A 7 2.79 18.23 28.14
CA TRP A 7 1.46 18.67 28.57
C TRP A 7 1.13 18.37 30.04
N ILE A 8 1.68 19.19 30.93
CA ILE A 8 0.94 20.04 31.88
C ILE A 8 1.88 21.18 32.33
N LEU A 9 1.35 22.40 32.35
CA LEU A 9 1.88 23.68 32.90
C LEU A 9 2.87 24.50 32.05
N PHE A 10 2.28 25.32 31.17
CA PHE A 10 2.77 26.67 30.86
C PHE A 10 1.77 27.66 31.48
N LEU A 11 2.21 28.46 32.46
CA LEU A 11 1.77 29.83 32.78
C LEU A 11 2.27 30.22 34.18
N LEU A 12 3.40 30.94 34.25
CA LEU A 12 3.43 32.35 34.66
C LEU A 12 4.89 32.80 34.88
N GLY A 13 5.13 34.04 34.48
CA GLY A 13 6.45 34.63 34.36
C GLY A 13 6.93 35.37 35.61
N LEU A 14 8.15 35.86 35.45
CA LEU A 14 8.90 36.74 36.32
C LEU A 14 8.11 37.98 36.80
N ALA A 15 8.04 38.16 38.11
CA ALA A 15 8.10 39.43 38.84
C ALA A 15 8.46 39.05 40.30
N GLY A 16 9.60 39.46 40.85
CA GLY A 16 9.88 40.83 41.22
C GLY A 16 9.52 41.01 42.69
N CYS A 17 10.53 41.06 43.58
CA CYS A 17 10.38 41.21 45.01
C CYS A 17 9.56 42.46 45.40
N THR A 18 8.46 42.28 46.14
CA THR A 18 7.88 43.33 47.00
C THR A 18 7.34 42.73 48.29
N GLN A 19 7.59 43.42 49.40
CA GLN A 19 7.30 43.06 50.78
C GLN A 19 5.80 42.74 51.03
N ILE A 20 5.54 41.65 51.75
CA ILE A 20 4.19 41.30 52.24
C ILE A 20 4.01 41.87 53.66
N PRO A 21 2.95 42.62 53.95
CA PRO A 21 2.61 43.08 55.29
C PRO A 21 2.00 41.94 56.13
N LYS A 22 2.26 41.97 57.44
CA LYS A 22 1.64 41.07 58.44
C LYS A 22 0.11 41.17 58.37
N VAL A 23 -0.57 40.07 58.08
CA VAL A 23 -2.00 39.88 58.31
C VAL A 23 -2.17 38.73 59.30
N GLU A 24 -3.02 38.98 60.30
CA GLU A 24 -3.23 38.18 61.50
C GLU A 24 -3.85 36.80 61.25
N ASN A 25 -3.56 35.94 62.23
CA ASN A 25 -3.60 34.49 62.24
C ASN A 25 -5.02 33.96 62.56
N LEU A 26 -5.99 34.13 61.66
CA LEU A 26 -7.36 33.61 61.89
C LEU A 26 -7.96 32.81 60.71
N GLN A 27 -7.42 32.90 59.50
CA GLN A 27 -7.87 32.06 58.36
C GLN A 27 -7.08 30.75 58.20
N ALA A 28 -5.94 30.62 58.88
CA ALA A 28 -5.10 29.42 58.81
C ALA A 28 -5.71 28.22 59.57
N GLU A 29 -6.50 28.46 60.62
CA GLU A 29 -7.15 27.40 61.40
C GLU A 29 -8.42 26.85 60.71
N GLU A 30 -9.12 27.67 59.92
CA GLU A 30 -10.28 27.23 59.12
C GLU A 30 -9.87 26.44 57.87
N LEU A 31 -8.72 26.76 57.27
CA LEU A 31 -8.15 25.95 56.17
C LEU A 31 -7.50 24.65 56.66
N ALA A 32 -7.05 24.60 57.92
CA ALA A 32 -6.52 23.38 58.54
C ALA A 32 -7.61 22.36 58.89
N SER A 33 -8.87 22.80 59.08
CA SER A 33 -9.97 21.91 59.50
C SER A 33 -10.68 21.19 58.36
N GLN A 34 -10.43 21.55 57.09
CA GLN A 34 -11.03 20.88 55.92
C GLN A 34 -10.18 19.74 55.32
N ASN A 35 -8.97 19.47 55.83
CA ASN A 35 -8.05 18.45 55.30
C ASN A 35 -7.99 17.14 56.11
N GLN A 36 -9.07 16.76 56.81
CA GLN A 36 -9.13 15.52 57.60
C GLN A 36 -9.56 14.26 56.82
N GLN A 37 -9.31 14.18 55.51
CA GLN A 37 -9.39 12.92 54.77
C GLN A 37 -7.98 12.48 54.34
N GLY A 38 -7.37 11.64 55.18
CA GLY A 38 -6.16 10.87 54.86
C GLY A 38 -4.85 11.53 55.30
N GLN A 39 -4.62 11.73 56.60
CA GLN A 39 -3.27 11.99 57.08
C GLN A 39 -2.37 10.78 56.78
N LEU A 40 -1.46 10.94 55.81
CA LEU A 40 -0.33 10.07 55.58
C LEU A 40 0.35 9.77 56.92
N LYS A 41 0.34 8.50 57.35
CA LYS A 41 1.08 8.06 58.54
C LYS A 41 2.56 7.99 58.19
N LEU A 42 3.23 9.13 58.24
CA LEU A 42 4.66 9.22 57.99
C LEU A 42 5.43 8.64 59.19
N PRO A 43 6.49 7.84 58.95
CA PRO A 43 7.36 7.38 60.01
C PRO A 43 8.08 8.59 60.65
N HIS A 44 8.24 8.55 61.98
CA HIS A 44 9.03 9.56 62.66
C HIS A 44 10.51 9.23 62.49
N GLN A 45 11.18 9.93 61.57
CA GLN A 45 12.58 9.69 61.25
C GLN A 45 13.46 10.89 61.62
N GLU A 46 14.46 10.65 62.47
CA GLU A 46 15.48 11.65 62.78
C GLU A 46 16.43 11.84 61.59
N LEU A 47 16.69 13.08 61.21
CA LEU A 47 17.60 13.39 60.11
C LEU A 47 19.06 13.24 60.56
N THR A 48 19.60 12.03 60.47
CA THR A 48 21.01 11.77 60.74
C THR A 48 21.90 12.32 59.63
N SER A 49 23.18 12.56 59.95
CA SER A 49 24.18 12.98 58.95
C SER A 49 24.33 11.96 57.81
N GLU A 50 24.16 10.67 58.09
CA GLU A 50 24.16 9.60 57.09
C GLU A 50 22.97 9.73 56.13
N LEU A 51 21.75 9.92 56.67
CA LEU A 51 20.55 10.09 55.84
C LEU A 51 20.64 11.35 54.97
N LEU A 52 21.10 12.47 55.54
CA LEU A 52 21.31 13.71 54.80
C LEU A 52 22.35 13.52 53.68
N PHE A 53 23.45 12.83 53.97
CA PHE A 53 24.49 12.52 52.98
C PHE A 53 23.92 11.69 51.82
N ASP A 54 23.21 10.59 52.13
CA ASP A 54 22.63 9.72 51.11
C ASP A 54 21.60 10.46 50.24
N PHE A 55 20.79 11.34 50.82
CA PHE A 55 19.84 12.18 50.07
C PHE A 55 20.53 13.14 49.11
N LEU A 56 21.51 13.90 49.59
CA LEU A 56 22.25 14.86 48.77
C LEU A 56 23.03 14.16 47.67
N LEU A 57 23.62 12.99 47.96
CA LEU A 57 24.33 12.20 46.98
C LEU A 57 23.38 11.67 45.91
N ALA A 58 22.19 11.18 46.29
CA ALA A 58 21.19 10.69 45.34
C ALA A 58 20.68 11.80 44.39
N GLU A 59 20.33 12.97 44.94
CA GLU A 59 19.88 14.12 44.13
C GLU A 59 21.00 14.67 43.24
N THR A 60 22.22 14.77 43.77
CA THR A 60 23.38 15.21 42.96
C THR A 60 23.68 14.23 41.84
N ALA A 61 23.57 12.93 42.10
CA ALA A 61 23.73 11.90 41.09
C ALA A 61 22.64 12.02 40.00
N LEU A 62 21.38 12.22 40.38
CA LEU A 62 20.28 12.48 39.44
C LEU A 62 20.53 13.70 38.55
N GLN A 63 20.95 14.82 39.15
CA GLN A 63 21.24 16.06 38.42
C GLN A 63 22.39 15.89 37.42
N ARG A 64 23.31 14.96 37.69
CA ARG A 64 24.44 14.60 36.81
C ARG A 64 24.16 13.40 35.92
N ASP A 65 22.91 12.93 35.86
CA ASP A 65 22.46 11.76 35.10
C ASP A 65 23.20 10.46 35.45
N ASN A 66 23.79 10.37 36.65
CA ASN A 66 24.37 9.15 37.19
C ASN A 66 23.28 8.31 37.87
N LEU A 67 22.49 7.64 37.03
CA LEU A 67 21.29 6.93 37.46
C LEU A 67 21.59 5.72 38.36
N GLU A 68 22.71 5.01 38.17
CA GLU A 68 23.06 3.85 39.00
C GLU A 68 23.27 4.24 40.46
N VAL A 69 24.07 5.28 40.71
CA VAL A 69 24.32 5.79 42.06
C VAL A 69 23.03 6.33 42.68
N ALA A 70 22.21 7.02 41.89
CA ALA A 70 20.92 7.51 42.34
C ALA A 70 19.99 6.36 42.78
N VAL A 71 19.86 5.30 41.98
CA VAL A 71 19.04 4.13 42.35
C VAL A 71 19.57 3.50 43.62
N GLU A 72 20.87 3.24 43.72
CA GLU A 72 21.47 2.59 44.91
C GLU A 72 21.13 3.37 46.19
N ARG A 73 21.32 4.70 46.16
CA ARG A 73 21.10 5.58 47.31
C ARG A 73 19.62 5.74 47.65
N TYR A 74 18.73 5.95 46.67
CA TYR A 74 17.29 6.00 46.96
C TYR A 74 16.72 4.66 47.42
N SER A 75 17.17 3.54 46.85
CA SER A 75 16.79 2.21 47.32
C SER A 75 17.23 1.97 48.77
N LYS A 76 18.43 2.43 49.15
CA LYS A 76 18.90 2.40 50.55
C LYS A 76 18.02 3.28 51.45
N LEU A 77 17.81 4.54 51.06
CA LEU A 77 17.00 5.50 51.80
C LEU A 77 15.57 4.99 52.02
N ALA A 78 14.91 4.49 50.99
CA ALA A 78 13.54 3.99 51.07
C ALA A 78 13.42 2.85 52.08
N ARG A 79 14.37 1.90 52.08
CA ARG A 79 14.39 0.78 53.04
C ARG A 79 14.64 1.21 54.48
N GLN A 80 15.55 2.17 54.69
CA GLN A 80 15.93 2.62 56.04
C GLN A 80 14.87 3.52 56.68
N THR A 81 14.32 4.46 55.91
CA THR A 81 13.34 5.41 56.43
C THR A 81 11.93 4.83 56.47
N ARG A 82 11.63 3.90 55.56
CA ARG A 82 10.27 3.40 55.32
C ARG A 82 9.27 4.55 55.09
N ASP A 83 9.73 5.67 54.54
CA ASP A 83 8.89 6.82 54.17
C ASP A 83 8.32 6.58 52.76
N PRO A 84 7.00 6.63 52.57
CA PRO A 84 6.37 6.36 51.28
C PRO A 84 6.78 7.33 50.18
N ARG A 85 7.11 8.58 50.50
CA ARG A 85 7.57 9.58 49.53
C ARG A 85 8.95 9.22 48.97
N ILE A 86 9.79 8.62 49.81
CA ILE A 86 11.12 8.14 49.42
C ILE A 86 10.99 6.85 48.60
N ALA A 87 10.05 5.98 48.96
CA ALA A 87 9.75 4.78 48.18
C ALA A 87 9.17 5.11 46.79
N GLU A 88 8.30 6.12 46.69
CA GLU A 88 7.84 6.71 45.43
C GLU A 88 9.03 7.19 44.60
N ARG A 89 9.88 8.06 45.19
CA ARG A 89 11.07 8.59 44.49
C ARG A 89 12.03 7.48 44.04
N ALA A 90 12.29 6.49 44.89
CA ALA A 90 13.11 5.33 44.54
C ALA A 90 12.51 4.55 43.35
N THR A 91 11.19 4.40 43.31
CA THR A 91 10.48 3.76 42.21
C THR A 91 10.66 4.55 40.91
N GLU A 92 10.42 5.86 40.93
CA GLU A 92 10.60 6.74 39.76
C GLU A 92 12.01 6.67 39.19
N VAL A 93 13.01 6.75 40.07
CA VAL A 93 14.42 6.76 39.70
C VAL A 93 14.81 5.41 39.08
N ALA A 94 14.39 4.30 39.69
CA ALA A 94 14.66 2.95 39.18
C ALA A 94 13.97 2.69 37.83
N LEU A 95 12.73 3.17 37.66
CA LEU A 95 12.03 3.12 36.37
C LEU A 95 12.76 3.92 35.29
N ARG A 96 13.21 5.14 35.60
CA ARG A 96 14.00 5.98 34.68
C ARG A 96 15.33 5.32 34.31
N ALA A 97 15.98 4.68 35.28
CA ALA A 97 17.23 3.94 35.10
C ALA A 97 17.04 2.61 34.35
N ARG A 98 15.79 2.19 34.09
CA ARG A 98 15.44 0.87 33.52
C ARG A 98 15.99 -0.31 34.33
N GLN A 99 16.18 -0.12 35.63
CA GLN A 99 16.60 -1.19 36.54
C GLN A 99 15.36 -1.90 37.09
N SER A 100 14.80 -2.82 36.32
CA SER A 100 13.52 -3.47 36.62
C SER A 100 13.48 -4.18 37.98
N ASP A 101 14.58 -4.78 38.43
CA ASP A 101 14.64 -5.48 39.72
C ASP A 101 14.62 -4.52 40.91
N GLU A 102 15.31 -3.38 40.81
CA GLU A 102 15.26 -2.34 41.85
C GLU A 102 13.92 -1.61 41.84
N ALA A 103 13.35 -1.35 40.65
CA ALA A 103 12.01 -0.77 40.52
C ALA A 103 10.95 -1.67 41.15
N GLU A 104 11.07 -2.99 40.99
CA GLU A 104 10.15 -3.96 41.59
C GLU A 104 10.23 -3.95 43.12
N LYS A 105 11.45 -3.89 43.69
CA LYS A 105 11.63 -3.78 45.15
C LYS A 105 11.09 -2.46 45.69
N ALA A 106 11.39 -1.35 45.03
CA ALA A 106 10.97 -0.01 45.44
C ALA A 106 9.44 0.13 45.40
N VAL A 107 8.79 -0.32 44.32
CA VAL A 107 7.33 -0.23 44.21
C VAL A 107 6.61 -1.18 45.16
N ALA A 108 7.19 -2.36 45.43
CA ALA A 108 6.65 -3.27 46.44
C ALA A 108 6.67 -2.63 47.83
N LEU A 109 7.77 -1.97 48.20
CA LEU A 109 7.86 -1.22 49.45
C LEU A 109 6.89 -0.04 49.47
N TRP A 110 6.76 0.70 48.36
CA TRP A 110 5.79 1.80 48.28
C TRP A 110 4.36 1.32 48.52
N ILE A 111 3.95 0.21 47.91
CA ILE A 111 2.62 -0.39 48.09
C ILE A 111 2.43 -0.96 49.50
N GLU A 112 3.48 -1.49 50.12
CA GLU A 112 3.45 -1.94 51.52
C GLU A 112 3.16 -0.77 52.47
N LEU A 113 3.79 0.38 52.22
CA LEU A 113 3.64 1.60 53.03
C LEU A 113 2.34 2.34 52.75
N GLU A 114 1.87 2.34 51.50
CA GLU A 114 0.60 2.96 51.08
C GLU A 114 -0.27 1.99 50.25
N PRO A 115 -0.98 1.06 50.91
CA PRO A 115 -1.77 0.05 50.21
C PRO A 115 -2.89 0.63 49.33
N ASP A 116 -3.41 1.81 49.66
CA ASP A 116 -4.49 2.46 48.90
C ASP A 116 -3.98 3.53 47.91
N SER A 117 -2.67 3.72 47.77
CA SER A 117 -2.09 4.67 46.80
C SER A 117 -2.37 4.22 45.35
N ILE A 118 -3.09 5.08 44.62
CA ILE A 118 -3.36 4.89 43.19
C ILE A 118 -2.07 5.01 42.38
N ASN A 119 -1.22 6.00 42.69
CA ASN A 119 0.05 6.22 41.99
C ASN A 119 0.98 5.01 42.14
N ALA A 120 1.09 4.45 43.34
CA ALA A 120 1.90 3.25 43.59
C ALA A 120 1.42 2.07 42.75
N ARG A 121 0.09 1.88 42.66
CA ARG A 121 -0.52 0.81 41.87
C ARG A 121 -0.37 1.03 40.37
N GLN A 122 -0.44 2.27 39.89
CA GLN A 122 -0.18 2.62 38.49
C GLN A 122 1.28 2.35 38.12
N ALA A 123 2.23 2.74 38.96
CA ALA A 123 3.65 2.46 38.77
C ALA A 123 3.92 0.95 38.72
N ALA A 124 3.33 0.17 39.63
CA ALA A 124 3.46 -1.29 39.63
C ALA A 124 2.83 -1.93 38.38
N ALA A 125 1.63 -1.50 37.99
CA ALA A 125 0.98 -2.00 36.78
C ALA A 125 1.83 -1.70 35.53
N ALA A 126 2.35 -0.47 35.39
CA ALA A 126 3.20 -0.08 34.27
C ALA A 126 4.52 -0.88 34.24
N LEU A 127 5.17 -1.06 35.39
CA LEU A 127 6.38 -1.87 35.52
C LEU A 127 6.14 -3.32 35.10
N PHE A 128 5.09 -3.95 35.64
CA PHE A 128 4.83 -5.35 35.38
C PHE A 128 4.31 -5.62 33.97
N MET A 129 3.55 -4.70 33.39
CA MET A 129 3.15 -4.78 31.98
C MET A 129 4.35 -4.60 31.04
N SER A 130 5.25 -3.65 31.30
CA SER A 130 6.42 -3.41 30.44
C SER A 130 7.49 -4.51 30.54
N THR A 131 7.55 -5.22 31.67
CA THR A 131 8.47 -6.36 31.89
C THR A 131 7.85 -7.73 31.56
N GLY A 132 6.63 -7.76 31.02
CA GLY A 132 5.91 -8.99 30.64
C GLY A 132 5.39 -9.83 31.82
N LYS A 133 5.51 -9.35 33.06
CA LYS A 133 5.07 -10.05 34.29
C LYS A 133 3.57 -9.84 34.55
N LEU A 134 2.72 -10.25 33.60
CA LEU A 134 1.27 -9.96 33.62
C LEU A 134 0.53 -10.50 34.85
N ASP A 135 0.92 -11.65 35.40
CA ASP A 135 0.32 -12.21 36.62
C ASP A 135 0.53 -11.28 37.84
N LYS A 136 1.69 -10.59 37.89
CA LYS A 136 1.99 -9.59 38.93
C LYS A 136 1.27 -8.26 38.67
N ALA A 137 1.03 -7.88 37.41
CA ALA A 137 0.27 -6.68 37.07
C ALA A 137 -1.20 -6.78 37.49
N ARG A 138 -1.80 -7.96 37.37
CA ARG A 138 -3.23 -8.21 37.60
C ARG A 138 -3.79 -7.64 38.90
N PRO A 139 -3.28 -7.96 40.12
CA PRO A 139 -3.86 -7.44 41.36
C PRO A 139 -3.86 -5.91 41.44
N HIS A 140 -2.87 -5.25 40.83
CA HIS A 140 -2.84 -3.79 40.76
C HIS A 140 -3.91 -3.25 39.81
N LEU A 141 -4.04 -3.85 38.62
CA LEU A 141 -5.08 -3.51 37.65
C LEU A 141 -6.50 -3.71 38.20
N VAL A 142 -6.75 -4.80 38.93
CA VAL A 142 -8.05 -5.04 39.59
C VAL A 142 -8.40 -3.89 40.54
N LYS A 143 -7.46 -3.47 41.39
CA LYS A 143 -7.72 -2.38 42.33
C LYS A 143 -7.92 -1.05 41.59
N LEU A 144 -7.11 -0.76 40.56
CA LEU A 144 -7.24 0.46 39.74
C LEU A 144 -8.59 0.54 39.02
N LEU A 145 -9.08 -0.57 38.47
CA LEU A 145 -10.41 -0.63 37.84
C LEU A 145 -11.54 -0.48 38.88
N SER A 146 -11.34 -0.92 40.12
CA SER A 146 -12.35 -0.80 41.18
C SER A 146 -12.40 0.59 41.84
N SER A 147 -11.32 1.37 41.78
CA SER A 147 -11.21 2.67 42.47
C SER A 147 -11.97 3.80 41.77
N ASP A 148 -12.11 3.74 40.45
CA ASP A 148 -12.88 4.71 39.68
C ASP A 148 -13.85 4.01 38.73
N LYS A 149 -15.07 3.78 39.21
CA LYS A 149 -16.12 3.10 38.44
C LYS A 149 -16.57 3.88 37.21
N GLY A 150 -16.32 5.19 37.15
CA GLY A 150 -16.74 6.07 36.06
C GLY A 150 -15.83 6.03 34.83
N THR A 151 -14.66 5.39 34.92
CA THR A 151 -13.64 5.37 33.85
C THR A 151 -13.25 3.95 33.41
N VAL A 152 -13.95 2.94 33.89
CA VAL A 152 -13.67 1.52 33.60
C VAL A 152 -13.77 1.22 32.09
N ASP A 153 -14.73 1.83 31.41
CA ASP A 153 -14.89 1.78 29.95
C ASP A 153 -13.60 2.20 29.22
N LYS A 154 -13.08 3.39 29.54
CA LYS A 154 -11.85 3.95 28.97
C LYS A 154 -10.65 3.11 29.35
N ALA A 155 -10.63 2.54 30.56
CA ALA A 155 -9.55 1.69 31.03
C ALA A 155 -9.45 0.40 30.21
N PHE A 156 -10.55 -0.29 29.90
CA PHE A 156 -10.53 -1.46 29.01
C PHE A 156 -10.07 -1.12 27.60
N MET A 157 -10.50 0.02 27.06
CA MET A 157 -10.03 0.48 25.74
C MET A 157 -8.53 0.77 25.74
N HIS A 158 -8.00 1.36 26.81
CA HIS A 158 -6.57 1.59 26.97
C HIS A 158 -5.77 0.29 27.11
N LEU A 159 -6.24 -0.64 27.96
CA LEU A 159 -5.63 -1.94 28.17
C LEU A 159 -5.60 -2.76 26.88
N SER A 160 -6.69 -2.76 26.10
CA SER A 160 -6.75 -3.41 24.79
C SER A 160 -5.64 -2.92 23.86
N ARG A 161 -5.47 -1.59 23.76
CA ARG A 161 -4.41 -0.98 22.92
C ARG A 161 -3.01 -1.34 23.43
N LEU A 162 -2.78 -1.29 24.73
CA LEU A 162 -1.48 -1.57 25.33
C LEU A 162 -1.08 -3.04 25.14
N LEU A 163 -2.00 -3.96 25.43
CA LEU A 163 -1.77 -5.39 25.34
C LEU A 163 -1.76 -5.92 23.90
N SER A 164 -2.31 -5.17 22.93
CA SER A 164 -2.27 -5.56 21.52
C SER A 164 -0.87 -5.68 20.92
N ARG A 165 0.12 -5.04 21.55
CA ARG A 165 1.53 -5.04 21.14
C ARG A 165 2.41 -5.94 22.02
N HIS A 166 1.79 -6.70 22.92
CA HIS A 166 2.51 -7.59 23.82
C HIS A 166 2.97 -8.85 23.08
N ASP A 167 4.19 -9.31 23.35
CA ASP A 167 4.75 -10.48 22.65
C ASP A 167 3.96 -11.77 22.96
N ASP A 168 3.53 -11.92 24.22
CA ASP A 168 2.66 -13.04 24.63
C ASP A 168 1.17 -12.66 24.53
N ASN A 169 0.59 -12.91 23.35
CA ASN A 169 -0.82 -12.67 23.07
C ASN A 169 -1.76 -13.56 23.91
N LYS A 170 -1.32 -14.77 24.32
CA LYS A 170 -2.17 -15.69 25.11
C LYS A 170 -2.26 -15.22 26.56
N ALA A 171 -1.14 -14.78 27.14
CA ALA A 171 -1.13 -14.21 28.48
C ALA A 171 -1.91 -12.89 28.54
N ALA A 172 -1.80 -12.04 27.51
CA ALA A 172 -2.59 -10.82 27.36
C ALA A 172 -4.11 -11.10 27.35
N LEU A 173 -4.55 -12.08 26.55
CA LEU A 173 -5.94 -12.52 26.51
C LEU A 173 -6.41 -13.03 27.88
N LYS A 174 -5.63 -13.90 28.52
CA LYS A 174 -5.95 -14.45 29.85
C LYS A 174 -6.10 -13.36 30.90
N LEU A 175 -5.22 -12.36 30.88
CA LEU A 175 -5.29 -11.21 31.78
C LEU A 175 -6.60 -10.43 31.58
N LEU A 176 -6.95 -10.08 30.33
CA LEU A 176 -8.16 -9.34 30.04
C LEU A 176 -9.43 -10.10 30.42
N GLN A 177 -9.49 -11.41 30.15
CA GLN A 177 -10.60 -12.26 30.58
C GLN A 177 -10.79 -12.25 32.10
N GLN A 178 -9.68 -12.30 32.86
CA GLN A 178 -9.75 -12.27 34.32
C GLN A 178 -10.15 -10.89 34.86
N LEU A 179 -9.66 -9.81 34.25
CA LEU A 179 -10.04 -8.45 34.63
C LEU A 179 -11.52 -8.15 34.33
N ALA A 180 -12.08 -8.76 33.28
CA ALA A 180 -13.45 -8.55 32.83
C ALA A 180 -14.52 -9.31 33.63
N ILE A 181 -14.16 -10.27 34.50
CA ILE A 181 -15.12 -11.07 35.27
C ILE A 181 -16.18 -10.21 36.00
N PRO A 182 -15.83 -9.09 36.68
CA PRO A 182 -16.80 -8.25 37.36
C PRO A 182 -17.59 -7.30 36.43
N TYR A 183 -17.28 -7.29 35.14
CA TYR A 183 -17.73 -6.30 34.15
C TYR A 183 -18.40 -6.97 32.93
N SER A 184 -19.16 -8.05 33.16
CA SER A 184 -19.84 -8.81 32.10
C SER A 184 -20.91 -8.03 31.32
N ASP A 185 -21.37 -6.90 31.86
CA ASP A 185 -22.36 -6.04 31.20
C ASP A 185 -21.71 -4.82 30.51
N LEU A 186 -20.37 -4.76 30.48
CA LEU A 186 -19.62 -3.67 29.87
C LEU A 186 -19.20 -4.03 28.44
N PRO A 187 -19.70 -3.33 27.40
CA PRO A 187 -19.33 -3.62 26.02
C PRO A 187 -17.83 -3.48 25.75
N GLU A 188 -17.15 -2.52 26.38
CA GLU A 188 -15.69 -2.30 26.25
C GLU A 188 -14.86 -3.47 26.75
N ALA A 189 -15.32 -4.19 27.79
CA ALA A 189 -14.65 -5.37 28.29
C ALA A 189 -14.69 -6.50 27.25
N HIS A 190 -15.87 -6.76 26.68
CA HIS A 190 -16.05 -7.72 25.60
C HIS A 190 -15.27 -7.35 24.33
N PHE A 191 -15.26 -6.07 23.95
CA PHE A 191 -14.45 -5.56 22.83
C PHE A 191 -12.94 -5.81 23.07
N ALA A 192 -12.44 -5.52 24.29
CA ALA A 192 -11.05 -5.75 24.64
C ALA A 192 -10.67 -7.23 24.60
N ILE A 193 -11.50 -8.12 25.15
CA ILE A 193 -11.28 -9.57 25.07
C ILE A 193 -11.28 -10.03 23.61
N SER A 194 -12.24 -9.57 22.81
CA SER A 194 -12.32 -9.93 21.39
C SER A 194 -11.04 -9.55 20.64
N GLN A 195 -10.52 -8.34 20.85
CA GLN A 195 -9.30 -7.88 20.19
C GLN A 195 -8.06 -8.67 20.63
N ALA A 196 -7.99 -9.06 21.91
CA ALA A 196 -6.92 -9.93 22.41
C ALA A 196 -7.03 -11.36 21.88
N ALA A 197 -8.26 -11.89 21.75
CA ALA A 197 -8.52 -13.20 21.17
C ALA A 197 -8.13 -13.24 19.68
N TRP A 198 -8.41 -12.18 18.94
CA TRP A 198 -7.96 -12.00 17.57
C TRP A 198 -6.43 -12.05 17.45
N ASN A 199 -5.71 -11.32 18.30
CA ASN A 199 -4.24 -11.32 18.31
C ASN A 199 -3.66 -12.69 18.72
N ALA A 200 -4.37 -13.41 19.60
CA ALA A 200 -4.04 -14.79 19.98
C ALA A 200 -4.47 -15.85 18.95
N ASN A 201 -4.97 -15.42 17.77
CA ASN A 201 -5.49 -16.27 16.69
C ASN A 201 -6.64 -17.21 17.13
N GLN A 202 -7.45 -16.78 18.11
CA GLN A 202 -8.66 -17.47 18.58
C GLN A 202 -9.90 -16.81 17.97
N LEU A 203 -10.11 -17.03 16.66
CA LEU A 203 -11.13 -16.32 15.88
C LEU A 203 -12.57 -16.54 16.38
N ASP A 204 -12.91 -17.77 16.78
CA ASP A 204 -14.25 -18.09 17.31
C ASP A 204 -14.57 -17.35 18.60
N LEU A 205 -13.59 -17.28 19.51
CA LEU A 205 -13.72 -16.52 20.74
C LEU A 205 -13.80 -15.02 20.44
N ALA A 206 -12.94 -14.52 19.54
CA ALA A 206 -12.98 -13.13 19.12
C ALA A 206 -14.37 -12.74 18.57
N LEU A 207 -14.96 -13.59 17.72
CA LEU A 207 -16.28 -13.38 17.16
C LEU A 207 -17.38 -13.41 18.24
N LYS A 208 -17.32 -14.39 19.14
CA LYS A 208 -18.30 -14.53 20.24
C LYS A 208 -18.32 -13.29 21.12
N GLU A 209 -17.16 -12.83 21.55
CA GLU A 209 -17.02 -11.66 22.43
C GLU A 209 -17.42 -10.37 21.71
N MET A 210 -17.09 -10.22 20.42
CA MET A 210 -17.52 -9.05 19.64
C MET A 210 -19.04 -9.01 19.45
N LYS A 211 -19.68 -10.16 19.19
CA LYS A 211 -21.14 -10.27 19.16
C LYS A 211 -21.74 -9.81 20.49
N LYS A 212 -21.14 -10.18 21.62
CA LYS A 212 -21.60 -9.75 22.94
C LYS A 212 -21.45 -8.24 23.15
N ALA A 213 -20.34 -7.65 22.70
CA ALA A 213 -20.15 -6.20 22.73
C ALA A 213 -21.25 -5.46 21.92
N LEU A 214 -21.60 -5.97 20.74
CA LEU A 214 -22.68 -5.39 19.92
C LEU A 214 -24.09 -5.70 20.43
N GLU A 215 -24.31 -6.78 21.18
CA GLU A 215 -25.58 -6.98 21.89
C GLU A 215 -25.81 -5.89 22.95
N LEU A 216 -24.75 -5.51 23.67
CA LEU A 216 -24.78 -4.51 24.72
C LEU A 216 -24.81 -3.07 24.16
N ARG A 217 -24.14 -2.82 23.03
CA ARG A 217 -24.14 -1.52 22.32
C ARG A 217 -24.28 -1.73 20.80
N PRO A 218 -25.52 -1.86 20.27
CA PRO A 218 -25.77 -2.21 18.87
C PRO A 218 -25.31 -1.20 17.82
N ASP A 219 -25.23 0.09 18.17
CA ASP A 219 -24.84 1.19 17.30
C ASP A 219 -23.33 1.46 17.29
N TRP A 220 -22.53 0.60 17.93
CA TRP A 220 -21.10 0.80 18.06
C TRP A 220 -20.32 0.44 16.78
N GLU A 221 -20.21 1.41 15.86
CA GLU A 221 -19.59 1.21 14.54
C GLU A 221 -18.18 0.60 14.60
N ILE A 222 -17.36 1.03 15.55
CA ILE A 222 -16.00 0.48 15.72
C ILE A 222 -16.08 -1.03 16.00
N ALA A 223 -16.91 -1.47 16.95
CA ALA A 223 -17.10 -2.89 17.24
C ALA A 223 -17.63 -3.66 16.02
N ALA A 224 -18.57 -3.07 15.27
CA ALA A 224 -19.10 -3.67 14.05
C ALA A 224 -18.02 -3.85 12.97
N ILE A 225 -17.17 -2.86 12.73
CA ILE A 225 -16.05 -2.96 11.78
C ILE A 225 -15.10 -4.09 12.18
N HIS A 226 -14.78 -4.20 13.48
CA HIS A 226 -13.94 -5.28 13.98
C HIS A 226 -14.60 -6.65 13.82
N GLN A 227 -15.90 -6.78 14.09
CA GLN A 227 -16.65 -8.03 13.82
C GLN A 227 -16.60 -8.42 12.35
N GLY A 228 -16.82 -7.46 11.44
CA GLY A 228 -16.75 -7.71 10.00
C GLY A 228 -15.38 -8.22 9.55
N ARG A 229 -14.29 -7.65 10.09
CA ARG A 229 -12.91 -8.14 9.85
C ARG A 229 -12.68 -9.54 10.42
N ILE A 230 -13.26 -9.85 11.59
CA ILE A 230 -13.19 -11.18 12.18
C ILE A 230 -13.86 -12.20 11.25
N LEU A 231 -15.09 -11.91 10.83
CA LEU A 231 -15.85 -12.73 9.90
C LEU A 231 -15.12 -12.89 8.56
N GLN A 232 -14.48 -11.83 8.04
CA GLN A 232 -13.74 -11.89 6.78
C GLN A 232 -12.62 -12.94 6.82
N LYS A 233 -11.92 -13.07 7.95
CA LYS A 233 -10.90 -14.12 8.13
C LYS A 233 -11.48 -15.53 8.27
N ILE A 234 -12.71 -15.67 8.77
CA ILE A 234 -13.38 -16.96 8.94
C ILE A 234 -14.02 -17.39 7.63
N ALA A 235 -14.93 -16.57 7.10
CA ALA A 235 -15.66 -16.77 5.86
C ALA A 235 -16.11 -15.43 5.27
N ASN A 236 -15.61 -15.07 4.08
CA ASN A 236 -15.97 -13.82 3.38
C ASN A 236 -17.48 -13.65 3.18
N ALA A 237 -18.22 -14.73 2.90
CA ALA A 237 -19.67 -14.68 2.70
C ALA A 237 -20.41 -14.24 3.97
N GLU A 238 -19.99 -14.72 5.15
CA GLU A 238 -20.59 -14.32 6.42
C GLU A 238 -20.29 -12.85 6.74
N ALA A 239 -19.09 -12.38 6.41
CA ALA A 239 -18.72 -10.98 6.55
C ALA A 239 -19.62 -10.08 5.70
N MET A 240 -19.82 -10.44 4.42
CA MET A 240 -20.69 -9.72 3.49
C MET A 240 -22.12 -9.60 4.03
N SER A 241 -22.73 -10.73 4.42
CA SER A 241 -24.08 -10.72 5.02
C SER A 241 -24.14 -9.89 6.30
N PHE A 242 -23.09 -9.90 7.12
CA PHE A 242 -23.03 -9.07 8.32
C PHE A 242 -22.96 -7.57 7.99
N TYR A 243 -22.11 -7.15 7.06
CA TYR A 243 -22.02 -5.74 6.62
C TYR A 243 -23.37 -5.24 6.10
N GLU A 244 -24.03 -6.03 5.26
CA GLU A 244 -25.34 -5.68 4.69
C GLU A 244 -26.43 -5.55 5.75
N ASN A 245 -26.52 -6.53 6.65
CA ASN A 245 -27.50 -6.52 7.74
C ASN A 245 -27.27 -5.35 8.70
N TYR A 246 -26.02 -5.02 9.00
CA TYR A 246 -25.68 -3.89 9.85
C TYR A 246 -26.06 -2.57 9.16
N LEU A 247 -25.68 -2.37 7.90
CA LEU A 247 -25.97 -1.15 7.13
C LEU A 247 -27.46 -0.99 6.80
N ALA A 248 -28.24 -2.07 6.77
CA ALA A 248 -29.69 -2.00 6.66
C ALA A 248 -30.34 -1.42 7.94
N LYS A 249 -29.79 -1.73 9.12
CA LYS A 249 -30.27 -1.20 10.41
C LYS A 249 -29.70 0.19 10.71
N TYR A 250 -28.45 0.43 10.34
CA TYR A 250 -27.70 1.67 10.58
C TYR A 250 -27.23 2.29 9.26
N PRO A 251 -28.14 2.85 8.44
CA PRO A 251 -27.79 3.35 7.10
C PRO A 251 -26.81 4.54 7.12
N LYS A 252 -26.71 5.26 8.24
CA LYS A 252 -25.78 6.39 8.42
C LYS A 252 -24.39 5.99 8.94
N ALA A 253 -24.13 4.69 9.11
CA ALA A 253 -22.84 4.18 9.57
C ALA A 253 -21.78 4.25 8.45
N ASN A 254 -21.26 5.45 8.20
CA ASN A 254 -20.38 5.72 7.07
C ASN A 254 -19.03 5.01 7.21
N ASP A 255 -18.47 4.90 8.42
CA ASP A 255 -17.20 4.18 8.64
C ASP A 255 -17.38 2.69 8.36
N MET A 256 -18.52 2.12 8.76
CA MET A 256 -18.89 0.75 8.43
C MET A 256 -19.05 0.55 6.92
N ARG A 257 -19.66 1.51 6.22
CA ARG A 257 -19.83 1.47 4.76
C ARG A 257 -18.49 1.53 4.03
N ILE A 258 -17.54 2.36 4.50
CA ILE A 258 -16.17 2.41 3.99
C ILE A 258 -15.45 1.07 4.22
N ALA A 259 -15.61 0.46 5.40
CA ALA A 259 -15.05 -0.86 5.67
C ALA A 259 -15.62 -1.93 4.73
N TYR A 260 -16.93 -1.91 4.47
CA TYR A 260 -17.57 -2.83 3.52
C TYR A 260 -17.06 -2.65 2.10
N VAL A 261 -16.96 -1.39 1.63
CA VAL A 261 -16.37 -1.04 0.34
C VAL A 261 -14.96 -1.63 0.19
N ARG A 262 -14.09 -1.44 1.20
CA ARG A 262 -12.71 -1.97 1.16
C ARG A 262 -12.69 -3.49 1.03
N MET A 263 -13.61 -4.19 1.71
CA MET A 263 -13.76 -5.63 1.57
C MET A 263 -14.17 -6.02 0.14
N LEU A 264 -15.19 -5.37 -0.41
CA LEU A 264 -15.68 -5.63 -1.77
C LEU A 264 -14.61 -5.37 -2.83
N MET A 265 -13.82 -4.32 -2.66
CA MET A 265 -12.68 -4.01 -3.53
C MET A 265 -11.61 -5.11 -3.50
N ALA A 266 -11.26 -5.62 -2.32
CA ALA A 266 -10.30 -6.70 -2.17
C ALA A 266 -10.79 -8.01 -2.82
N ASP A 267 -12.10 -8.25 -2.78
CA ASP A 267 -12.76 -9.39 -3.41
C ASP A 267 -13.04 -9.18 -4.92
N LYS A 268 -12.62 -8.05 -5.49
CA LYS A 268 -12.89 -7.61 -6.88
C LYS A 268 -14.38 -7.51 -7.24
N ASN A 269 -15.26 -7.38 -6.23
CA ASN A 269 -16.68 -7.13 -6.43
C ASN A 269 -16.92 -5.63 -6.65
N PHE A 270 -16.48 -5.13 -7.81
CA PHE A 270 -16.53 -3.71 -8.16
C PHE A 270 -17.95 -3.16 -8.29
N ILE A 271 -18.90 -3.99 -8.71
CA ILE A 271 -20.31 -3.60 -8.85
C ILE A 271 -20.89 -3.24 -7.48
N SER A 272 -20.80 -4.16 -6.51
CA SER A 272 -21.31 -3.90 -5.16
C SER A 272 -20.52 -2.77 -4.48
N ALA A 273 -19.20 -2.67 -4.72
CA ALA A 273 -18.40 -1.58 -4.18
C ALA A 273 -18.88 -0.21 -4.69
N ARG A 274 -19.16 -0.10 -6.00
CA ARG A 274 -19.72 1.11 -6.61
C ARG A 274 -21.06 1.48 -6.00
N ASP A 275 -21.97 0.52 -5.80
CA ASP A 275 -23.28 0.78 -5.19
C ASP A 275 -23.16 1.33 -3.76
N GLN A 276 -22.20 0.84 -2.97
CA GLN A 276 -21.95 1.36 -1.63
C GLN A 276 -21.32 2.76 -1.65
N PHE A 277 -20.40 3.03 -2.58
CA PHE A 277 -19.85 4.37 -2.77
C PHE A 277 -20.92 5.37 -3.24
N GLN A 278 -21.84 4.98 -4.11
CA GLN A 278 -22.96 5.84 -4.51
C GLN A 278 -23.84 6.21 -3.31
N LYS A 279 -24.09 5.27 -2.39
CA LYS A 279 -24.79 5.57 -1.12
C LYS A 279 -24.00 6.53 -0.24
N LEU A 280 -22.67 6.38 -0.15
CA LEU A 280 -21.81 7.37 0.54
C LEU A 280 -21.92 8.75 -0.10
N MET A 281 -21.98 8.82 -1.43
CA MET A 281 -22.07 10.06 -2.19
C MET A 281 -23.39 10.77 -1.97
N THR A 282 -24.51 10.04 -1.85
CA THR A 282 -25.82 10.64 -1.52
C THR A 282 -25.80 11.37 -0.18
N GLU A 283 -25.13 10.80 0.83
CA GLU A 283 -25.02 11.41 2.16
C GLU A 283 -23.93 12.50 2.22
N ASN A 284 -22.93 12.43 1.34
CA ASN A 284 -21.78 13.34 1.31
C ASN A 284 -21.57 13.94 -0.11
N PRO A 285 -22.55 14.68 -0.65
CA PRO A 285 -22.56 15.10 -2.07
C PRO A 285 -21.46 16.11 -2.43
N PHE A 286 -20.77 16.67 -1.45
CA PHE A 286 -19.71 17.66 -1.62
C PHE A 286 -18.30 17.08 -1.38
N ASN A 287 -18.17 15.76 -1.26
CA ASN A 287 -16.88 15.10 -1.07
C ASN A 287 -16.27 14.69 -2.42
N ALA A 288 -15.16 15.32 -2.79
CA ALA A 288 -14.47 15.10 -4.05
C ALA A 288 -13.84 13.70 -4.16
N ASP A 289 -13.32 13.14 -3.06
CA ASP A 289 -12.72 11.80 -3.01
C ASP A 289 -13.75 10.71 -3.31
N ILE A 290 -14.97 10.84 -2.79
CA ILE A 290 -16.06 9.91 -3.07
C ILE A 290 -16.45 9.96 -4.55
N ALA A 291 -16.59 11.16 -5.11
CA ALA A 291 -16.87 11.31 -6.55
C ALA A 291 -15.76 10.67 -7.39
N LEU A 292 -14.49 10.90 -7.06
CA LEU A 292 -13.36 10.27 -7.75
C LEU A 292 -13.43 8.74 -7.66
N ALA A 293 -13.69 8.17 -6.48
CA ALA A 293 -13.76 6.73 -6.28
C ALA A 293 -14.88 6.09 -7.11
N VAL A 294 -16.06 6.70 -7.17
CA VAL A 294 -17.15 6.25 -8.05
C VAL A 294 -16.73 6.35 -9.52
N GLY A 295 -16.05 7.43 -9.92
CA GLY A 295 -15.53 7.61 -11.28
C GLY A 295 -14.54 6.53 -11.71
N LEU A 296 -13.54 6.24 -10.88
CA LEU A 296 -12.53 5.20 -11.13
C LEU A 296 -13.15 3.80 -11.19
N LEU A 297 -14.11 3.49 -10.31
CA LEU A 297 -14.80 2.20 -10.34
C LEU A 297 -15.68 2.04 -11.57
N SER A 298 -16.34 3.12 -11.97
CA SER A 298 -17.17 3.11 -13.17
C SER A 298 -16.30 2.92 -14.42
N LEU A 299 -15.10 3.51 -14.43
CA LEU A 299 -14.11 3.30 -15.49
C LEU A 299 -13.66 1.83 -15.57
N GLU A 300 -13.36 1.20 -14.43
CA GLU A 300 -12.99 -0.23 -14.38
C GLU A 300 -14.12 -1.15 -14.89
N LEU A 301 -15.37 -0.76 -14.64
CA LEU A 301 -16.56 -1.47 -15.11
C LEU A 301 -16.95 -1.13 -16.57
N ASN A 302 -16.14 -0.32 -17.28
CA ASN A 302 -16.45 0.22 -18.61
C ASN A 302 -17.77 1.02 -18.69
N ASP A 303 -18.27 1.50 -17.56
CA ASP A 303 -19.42 2.42 -17.47
C ASP A 303 -18.91 3.85 -17.68
N PHE A 304 -18.61 4.17 -18.94
CA PHE A 304 -17.94 5.41 -19.33
C PHE A 304 -18.78 6.66 -19.03
N ASP A 305 -20.10 6.59 -19.10
CA ASP A 305 -21.00 7.71 -18.81
C ASP A 305 -20.97 8.06 -17.32
N SER A 306 -21.11 7.04 -16.45
CA SER A 306 -20.99 7.24 -15.00
C SER A 306 -19.58 7.70 -14.61
N ALA A 307 -18.54 7.14 -15.23
CA ALA A 307 -17.16 7.55 -14.99
C ALA A 307 -16.96 9.04 -15.33
N GLU A 308 -17.39 9.45 -16.52
CA GLU A 308 -17.28 10.84 -16.98
C GLU A 308 -18.02 11.81 -16.05
N ALA A 309 -19.26 11.50 -15.67
CA ALA A 309 -20.06 12.35 -14.80
C ALA A 309 -19.40 12.55 -13.42
N ASN A 310 -18.88 11.49 -12.83
CA ASN A 310 -18.26 11.53 -11.51
C ASN A 310 -16.87 12.18 -11.53
N PHE A 311 -16.09 12.00 -12.59
CA PHE A 311 -14.84 12.74 -12.78
C PHE A 311 -15.07 14.25 -12.92
N LYS A 312 -16.06 14.66 -13.71
CA LYS A 312 -16.46 16.07 -13.79
C LYS A 312 -16.90 16.60 -12.43
N LYS A 313 -17.67 15.79 -11.67
CA LYS A 313 -18.08 16.17 -10.32
C LYS A 313 -16.89 16.34 -9.37
N ALA A 314 -15.90 15.45 -9.42
CA ALA A 314 -14.70 15.55 -8.61
C ALA A 314 -13.89 16.84 -8.93
N LEU A 315 -13.81 17.23 -10.22
CA LEU A 315 -13.21 18.49 -10.63
C LEU A 315 -14.00 19.71 -10.13
N GLU A 316 -15.33 19.69 -10.24
CA GLU A 316 -16.19 20.76 -9.72
C GLU A 316 -16.05 20.95 -8.21
N LEU A 317 -15.83 19.86 -7.47
CA LEU A 317 -15.62 19.85 -6.03
C LEU A 317 -14.18 20.21 -5.64
N GLY A 318 -13.29 20.46 -6.60
CA GLY A 318 -11.92 20.91 -6.35
C GLY A 318 -10.97 19.81 -5.89
N TYR A 319 -11.10 18.58 -6.41
CA TYR A 319 -10.11 17.53 -6.16
C TYR A 319 -8.70 17.98 -6.56
N GLU A 320 -7.73 17.76 -5.67
CA GLU A 320 -6.37 18.32 -5.80
C GLU A 320 -5.66 17.86 -7.08
N ASP A 321 -5.72 16.55 -7.39
CA ASP A 321 -5.07 15.98 -8.56
C ASP A 321 -5.98 15.98 -9.79
N SER A 322 -6.25 17.18 -10.28
CA SER A 322 -7.01 17.42 -11.50
C SER A 322 -6.34 16.83 -12.76
N ASN A 323 -5.01 16.73 -12.79
CA ASN A 323 -4.25 16.20 -13.93
C ASN A 323 -4.58 14.72 -14.18
N ASN A 324 -4.64 13.89 -13.13
CA ASN A 324 -5.06 12.50 -13.28
C ASN A 324 -6.52 12.38 -13.75
N ILE A 325 -7.41 13.25 -13.28
CA ILE A 325 -8.81 13.23 -13.72
C ILE A 325 -8.92 13.58 -15.20
N TYR A 326 -8.28 14.66 -15.66
CA TYR A 326 -8.29 15.07 -17.06
C TYR A 326 -7.68 14.00 -17.97
N PHE A 327 -6.61 13.34 -17.54
CA PHE A 327 -6.02 12.22 -18.28
C PHE A 327 -7.00 11.05 -18.45
N ASN A 328 -7.73 10.68 -17.39
CA ASN A 328 -8.73 9.60 -17.46
C ASN A 328 -9.95 10.00 -18.30
N LEU A 329 -10.44 11.24 -18.18
CA LEU A 329 -11.50 11.78 -19.04
C LEU A 329 -11.09 11.73 -20.51
N ALA A 330 -9.85 12.13 -20.83
CA ALA A 330 -9.35 12.07 -22.19
C ALA A 330 -9.31 10.65 -22.74
N ARG A 331 -8.87 9.66 -21.95
CA ARG A 331 -8.92 8.23 -22.33
C ARG A 331 -10.35 7.74 -22.58
N ILE A 332 -11.30 8.12 -21.71
CA ILE A 332 -12.72 7.82 -21.93
C ILE A 332 -13.17 8.39 -23.28
N TYR A 333 -12.81 9.64 -23.58
CA TYR A 333 -13.15 10.28 -24.84
C TYR A 333 -12.51 9.60 -26.06
N GLU A 334 -11.29 9.07 -25.96
CA GLU A 334 -10.70 8.28 -27.05
C GLU A 334 -11.45 6.97 -27.31
N VAL A 335 -11.76 6.21 -26.25
CA VAL A 335 -12.49 4.93 -26.37
C VAL A 335 -13.90 5.14 -26.92
N THR A 336 -14.56 6.21 -26.48
CA THR A 336 -15.91 6.59 -26.94
C THR A 336 -15.91 7.37 -28.26
N GLN A 337 -14.79 7.40 -28.99
CA GLN A 337 -14.65 8.03 -30.31
C GLN A 337 -15.00 9.53 -30.37
N ARG A 338 -14.66 10.27 -29.30
CA ARG A 338 -14.81 11.72 -29.16
C ARG A 338 -13.44 12.43 -29.20
N PRO A 339 -12.71 12.43 -30.34
CA PRO A 339 -11.31 12.86 -30.40
C PRO A 339 -11.11 14.36 -30.07
N ASP A 340 -12.08 15.21 -30.38
CA ASP A 340 -12.00 16.65 -30.04
C ASP A 340 -12.13 16.89 -28.53
N ALA A 341 -12.97 16.12 -27.85
CA ALA A 341 -13.09 16.17 -26.39
C ALA A 341 -11.83 15.59 -25.72
N ALA A 342 -11.31 14.48 -26.25
CA ALA A 342 -10.06 13.88 -25.80
C ALA A 342 -8.89 14.86 -25.88
N LEU A 343 -8.74 15.53 -27.03
CA LEU A 343 -7.69 16.53 -27.24
C LEU A 343 -7.80 17.67 -26.23
N LYS A 344 -9.00 18.23 -26.02
CA LYS A 344 -9.23 19.29 -25.03
C LYS A 344 -8.92 18.83 -23.61
N ALA A 345 -9.31 17.62 -23.25
CA ALA A 345 -9.06 17.07 -21.92
C ALA A 345 -7.56 16.81 -21.68
N TYR A 346 -6.84 16.22 -22.64
CA TYR A 346 -5.37 16.08 -22.52
C TYR A 346 -4.67 17.43 -22.42
N GLN A 347 -5.16 18.46 -23.10
CA GLN A 347 -4.61 19.82 -23.00
C GLN A 347 -4.79 20.47 -21.61
N GLN A 348 -5.74 19.98 -20.80
CA GLN A 348 -5.89 20.44 -19.41
C GLN A 348 -4.86 19.78 -18.47
N VAL A 349 -4.20 18.70 -18.91
CA VAL A 349 -3.11 18.08 -18.13
C VAL A 349 -1.89 19.00 -18.23
N SER A 350 -1.61 19.71 -17.13
CA SER A 350 -0.63 20.80 -17.07
C SER A 350 0.69 20.43 -16.42
N GLY A 351 0.77 19.28 -15.74
CA GLY A 351 1.97 18.83 -15.03
C GLY A 351 1.85 17.45 -14.42
N GLY A 352 2.87 17.08 -13.63
CA GLY A 352 2.95 15.80 -12.93
C GLY A 352 3.22 14.60 -13.84
N GLU A 353 3.11 13.39 -13.29
CA GLU A 353 3.45 12.12 -13.97
C GLU A 353 2.60 11.87 -15.23
N ARG A 354 1.43 12.50 -15.34
CA ARG A 354 0.53 12.36 -16.51
C ARG A 354 0.83 13.33 -17.63
N TYR A 355 1.66 14.35 -17.41
CA TYR A 355 1.92 15.37 -18.42
C TYR A 355 2.52 14.79 -19.70
N LEU A 356 3.67 14.12 -19.61
CA LEU A 356 4.34 13.56 -20.78
C LEU A 356 3.47 12.51 -21.51
N PRO A 357 2.83 11.54 -20.82
CA PRO A 357 1.85 10.66 -21.45
C PRO A 357 0.73 11.41 -22.17
N ALA A 358 0.17 12.48 -21.57
CA ALA A 358 -0.87 13.28 -22.20
C ALA A 358 -0.39 13.94 -23.49
N GLN A 359 0.80 14.55 -23.50
CA GLN A 359 1.38 15.19 -24.69
C GLN A 359 1.64 14.17 -25.81
N ILE A 360 2.10 12.96 -25.47
CA ILE A 360 2.24 11.86 -26.45
C ILE A 360 0.89 11.50 -27.07
N ARG A 361 -0.18 11.38 -26.26
CA ARG A 361 -1.54 11.13 -26.79
C ARG A 361 -2.05 12.28 -27.65
N ILE A 362 -1.75 13.54 -27.29
CA ILE A 362 -2.04 14.70 -28.14
C ILE A 362 -1.38 14.55 -29.52
N ALA A 363 -0.11 14.16 -29.58
CA ALA A 363 0.59 13.94 -30.85
C ALA A 363 -0.11 12.87 -31.71
N VAL A 364 -0.55 11.76 -31.10
CA VAL A 364 -1.32 10.71 -31.80
C VAL A 364 -2.64 11.24 -32.36
N LEU A 365 -3.37 12.06 -31.59
CA LEU A 365 -4.61 12.69 -32.06
C LEU A 365 -4.35 13.73 -33.17
N LEU A 366 -3.24 14.46 -33.08
CA LEU A 366 -2.81 15.41 -34.12
C LEU A 366 -2.43 14.71 -35.43
N LEU A 367 -1.82 13.52 -35.37
CA LEU A 367 -1.51 12.73 -36.56
C LEU A 367 -2.78 12.48 -37.38
N LYS A 368 -3.83 11.98 -36.72
CA LYS A 368 -5.12 11.67 -37.37
C LYS A 368 -5.82 12.93 -37.91
N LYS A 369 -5.69 14.07 -37.21
CA LYS A 369 -6.43 15.30 -37.53
C LYS A 369 -5.71 16.25 -38.50
N LYS A 370 -4.38 16.31 -38.43
CA LYS A 370 -3.55 17.33 -39.10
C LYS A 370 -2.32 16.76 -39.83
N GLY A 371 -2.11 15.45 -39.79
CA GLY A 371 -0.98 14.79 -40.42
C GLY A 371 0.30 14.77 -39.58
N ILE A 372 1.30 14.06 -40.12
CA ILE A 372 2.54 13.71 -39.41
C ILE A 372 3.38 14.92 -38.98
N ASP A 373 3.46 15.97 -39.80
CA ASP A 373 4.30 17.13 -39.52
C ASP A 373 3.88 17.85 -38.23
N HIS A 374 2.57 18.05 -38.03
CA HIS A 374 2.02 18.67 -36.83
C HIS A 374 2.23 17.80 -35.59
N ALA A 375 2.09 16.48 -35.73
CA ALA A 375 2.26 15.54 -34.63
C ALA A 375 3.72 15.54 -34.14
N ARG A 376 4.68 15.51 -35.07
CA ARG A 376 6.12 15.58 -34.75
C ARG A 376 6.51 16.93 -34.18
N GLN A 377 6.04 18.01 -34.77
CA GLN A 377 6.29 19.37 -34.26
C GLN A 377 5.84 19.50 -32.80
N HIS A 378 4.69 18.91 -32.43
CA HIS A 378 4.22 18.90 -31.05
C HIS A 378 5.20 18.18 -30.11
N LEU A 379 5.66 16.98 -30.47
CA LEU A 379 6.65 16.25 -29.65
C LEU A 379 7.98 17.01 -29.53
N HIS A 380 8.44 17.67 -30.59
CA HIS A 380 9.69 18.44 -30.59
C HIS A 380 9.67 19.70 -29.72
N GLN A 381 8.48 20.19 -29.36
CA GLN A 381 8.34 21.32 -28.44
C GLN A 381 8.51 20.92 -26.97
N LEU A 382 8.47 19.63 -26.67
CA LEU A 382 8.57 19.11 -25.30
C LEU A 382 10.04 19.04 -24.88
N THR A 383 10.31 19.47 -23.65
CA THR A 383 11.65 19.40 -23.06
C THR A 383 11.69 18.19 -22.10
N PRO A 384 12.43 17.11 -22.42
CA PRO A 384 12.54 15.98 -21.52
C PRO A 384 13.38 16.34 -20.29
N GLU A 385 12.91 15.94 -19.10
CA GLU A 385 13.58 16.24 -17.83
C GLU A 385 14.74 15.28 -17.54
N ASN A 386 14.70 14.08 -18.10
CA ASN A 386 15.71 13.04 -17.92
C ASN A 386 15.87 12.18 -19.17
N GLU A 387 16.84 11.28 -19.15
CA GLU A 387 17.16 10.40 -20.29
C GLU A 387 16.02 9.43 -20.63
N GLN A 388 15.29 8.94 -19.62
CA GLN A 388 14.14 8.05 -19.82
C GLN A 388 13.00 8.77 -20.56
N GLN A 389 12.64 9.98 -20.15
CA GLN A 389 11.63 10.79 -20.85
C GLN A 389 12.08 11.14 -22.28
N ARG A 390 13.39 11.38 -22.48
CA ARG A 390 13.94 11.59 -23.82
C ARG A 390 13.74 10.36 -24.70
N ALA A 391 14.07 9.17 -24.20
CA ALA A 391 13.84 7.92 -24.92
C ALA A 391 12.35 7.72 -25.24
N GLN A 392 11.45 7.98 -24.27
CA GLN A 392 10.00 7.91 -24.48
C GLN A 392 9.50 8.84 -25.60
N LEU A 393 10.01 10.08 -25.68
CA LEU A 393 9.65 11.00 -26.77
C LEU A 393 10.14 10.52 -28.14
N VAL A 394 11.36 9.98 -28.20
CA VAL A 394 11.92 9.42 -29.45
C VAL A 394 11.11 8.21 -29.90
N LEU A 395 10.74 7.31 -28.99
CA LEU A 395 9.91 6.15 -29.27
C LEU A 395 8.50 6.55 -29.70
N ALA A 396 7.91 7.57 -29.05
CA ALA A 396 6.62 8.11 -29.45
C ALA A 396 6.67 8.68 -30.87
N GLU A 397 7.72 9.43 -31.23
CA GLU A 397 7.90 9.95 -32.59
C GLU A 397 8.13 8.83 -33.60
N ALA A 398 8.94 7.83 -33.27
CA ALA A 398 9.16 6.63 -34.07
C ALA A 398 7.83 5.89 -34.33
N GLN A 399 6.96 5.79 -33.32
CA GLN A 399 5.63 5.21 -33.48
C GLN A 399 4.78 6.01 -34.46
N LEU A 400 4.74 7.34 -34.36
CA LEU A 400 3.98 8.18 -35.30
C LEU A 400 4.45 8.00 -36.74
N LEU A 401 5.76 7.85 -36.95
CA LEU A 401 6.34 7.59 -38.28
C LEU A 401 6.01 6.19 -38.79
N ARG A 402 5.94 5.18 -37.90
CA ARG A 402 5.49 3.83 -38.26
C ARG A 402 4.03 3.80 -38.71
N GLU A 403 3.15 4.55 -38.07
CA GLU A 403 1.72 4.66 -38.44
C GLU A 403 1.52 5.19 -39.88
N VAL A 404 2.52 5.88 -40.45
CA VAL A 404 2.51 6.37 -41.84
C VAL A 404 3.48 5.60 -42.75
N ASN A 405 3.90 4.40 -42.33
CA ASN A 405 4.82 3.51 -43.05
C ASN A 405 6.17 4.14 -43.44
N ALA A 406 6.64 5.16 -42.70
CA ALA A 406 7.88 5.87 -42.97
C ALA A 406 9.12 5.16 -42.36
N HIS A 407 9.32 3.88 -42.67
CA HIS A 407 10.34 3.02 -42.04
C HIS A 407 11.78 3.57 -42.13
N TYR A 408 12.13 4.21 -43.24
CA TYR A 408 13.45 4.84 -43.40
C TYR A 408 13.66 6.03 -42.46
N GLU A 409 12.62 6.86 -42.25
CA GLU A 409 12.68 7.99 -41.33
C GLU A 409 12.71 7.53 -39.87
N VAL A 410 12.01 6.42 -39.54
CA VAL A 410 12.12 5.76 -38.23
C VAL A 410 13.57 5.36 -37.97
N PHE A 411 14.20 4.64 -38.92
CA PHE A 411 15.60 4.25 -38.80
C PHE A 411 16.50 5.46 -38.57
N LYS A 412 16.38 6.51 -39.41
CA LYS A 412 17.22 7.72 -39.32
C LYS A 412 17.05 8.46 -37.99
N LEU A 413 15.83 8.55 -37.48
CA LEU A 413 15.54 9.16 -36.18
C LEU A 413 16.24 8.41 -35.05
N LEU A 414 16.10 7.08 -35.03
CA LEU A 414 16.67 6.24 -33.98
C LEU A 414 18.20 6.19 -34.06
N ASP A 415 18.74 6.09 -35.27
CA ASP A 415 20.18 6.10 -35.55
C ASP A 415 20.86 7.35 -34.98
N LYS A 416 20.31 8.53 -35.30
CA LYS A 416 20.78 9.82 -34.76
C LYS A 416 20.72 9.90 -33.23
N ASN A 417 19.73 9.28 -32.59
CA ASN A 417 19.62 9.30 -31.13
C ASN A 417 20.58 8.31 -30.47
N LEU A 418 20.81 7.14 -31.07
CA LEU A 418 21.77 6.15 -30.61
C LEU A 418 23.24 6.61 -30.79
N GLU A 419 23.54 7.57 -31.67
CA GLU A 419 24.84 8.24 -31.68
C GLU A 419 25.16 8.94 -30.34
N LYS A 420 24.12 9.46 -29.67
CA LYS A 420 24.26 10.18 -28.39
C LYS A 420 24.05 9.28 -27.19
N PHE A 421 23.19 8.27 -27.34
CA PHE A 421 22.77 7.36 -26.26
C PHE A 421 22.92 5.91 -26.72
N PRO A 422 24.16 5.42 -26.89
CA PRO A 422 24.43 4.15 -27.58
C PRO A 422 23.93 2.90 -26.86
N ASP A 423 23.71 2.99 -25.54
CA ASP A 423 23.32 1.86 -24.69
C ASP A 423 21.84 1.93 -24.27
N GLN A 424 20.98 2.66 -25.00
CA GLN A 424 19.54 2.73 -24.71
C GLN A 424 18.78 1.51 -25.24
N PRO A 425 18.31 0.58 -24.37
CA PRO A 425 17.80 -0.73 -24.81
C PRO A 425 16.60 -0.64 -25.75
N ASP A 426 15.62 0.21 -25.42
CA ASP A 426 14.39 0.34 -26.20
C ASP A 426 14.66 0.96 -27.58
N LEU A 427 15.63 1.89 -27.67
CA LEU A 427 16.03 2.49 -28.94
C LEU A 427 16.80 1.50 -29.83
N LEU A 428 17.66 0.67 -29.23
CA LEU A 428 18.37 -0.41 -29.95
C LEU A 428 17.37 -1.40 -30.55
N TYR A 429 16.36 -1.81 -29.76
CA TYR A 429 15.31 -2.71 -30.24
C TYR A 429 14.52 -2.10 -31.39
N ASP A 430 13.99 -0.88 -31.21
CA ASP A 430 13.20 -0.22 -32.25
C ASP A 430 14.02 0.08 -33.51
N ARG A 431 15.32 0.41 -33.39
CA ARG A 431 16.18 0.62 -34.57
C ARG A 431 16.43 -0.69 -35.30
N ALA A 432 16.62 -1.80 -34.60
CA ALA A 432 16.74 -3.10 -35.21
C ALA A 432 15.49 -3.46 -36.03
N LEU A 433 14.28 -3.26 -35.48
CA LEU A 433 13.05 -3.51 -36.22
C LEU A 433 12.91 -2.61 -37.47
N ALA A 434 13.25 -1.32 -37.33
CA ALA A 434 13.22 -0.39 -38.46
C ALA A 434 14.30 -0.74 -39.52
N ALA A 435 15.49 -1.16 -39.09
CA ALA A 435 16.59 -1.57 -39.94
C ALA A 435 16.25 -2.83 -40.75
N ASP A 436 15.56 -3.79 -40.13
CA ASP A 436 15.10 -5.02 -40.79
C ASP A 436 14.12 -4.70 -41.93
N LYS A 437 13.14 -3.81 -41.69
CA LYS A 437 12.19 -3.35 -42.72
C LYS A 437 12.84 -2.62 -43.91
N ILE A 438 14.05 -2.06 -43.74
CA ILE A 438 14.79 -1.40 -44.82
C ILE A 438 16.01 -2.20 -45.32
N GLY A 439 16.15 -3.45 -44.89
CA GLY A 439 17.22 -4.36 -45.35
C GLY A 439 18.62 -4.09 -44.78
N LYS A 440 18.75 -3.30 -43.71
CA LYS A 440 20.03 -3.01 -43.03
C LYS A 440 20.36 -4.07 -41.98
N PHE A 441 20.55 -5.31 -42.43
CA PHE A 441 20.62 -6.46 -41.53
C PHE A 441 21.90 -6.55 -40.67
N ASP A 442 22.97 -5.88 -41.10
CA ASP A 442 24.19 -5.71 -40.30
C ASP A 442 23.91 -4.91 -39.02
N ILE A 443 23.06 -3.87 -39.13
CA ILE A 443 22.60 -3.08 -37.98
C ILE A 443 21.65 -3.89 -37.09
N VAL A 444 20.73 -4.66 -37.68
CA VAL A 444 19.84 -5.56 -36.93
C VAL A 444 20.62 -6.46 -36.00
N GLU A 445 21.62 -7.16 -36.54
CA GLU A 445 22.43 -8.09 -35.74
C GLU A 445 23.25 -7.35 -34.68
N LYS A 446 23.90 -6.25 -35.04
CA LYS A 446 24.70 -5.45 -34.11
C LYS A 446 23.87 -4.98 -32.92
N ASP A 447 22.69 -4.41 -33.19
CA ASP A 447 21.85 -3.82 -32.15
C ASP A 447 21.22 -4.87 -31.25
N LEU A 448 20.72 -5.98 -31.82
CA LEU A 448 20.10 -7.03 -31.03
C LEU A 448 21.12 -7.78 -30.18
N ARG A 449 22.35 -8.02 -30.68
CA ARG A 449 23.42 -8.59 -29.85
C ARG A 449 23.79 -7.65 -28.71
N LYS A 450 23.95 -6.35 -28.98
CA LYS A 450 24.21 -5.35 -27.95
C LYS A 450 23.07 -5.28 -26.92
N LEU A 451 21.81 -5.35 -27.37
CA LEU A 451 20.65 -5.40 -26.49
C LEU A 451 20.64 -6.65 -25.60
N ILE A 452 20.97 -7.82 -26.15
CA ILE A 452 21.11 -9.07 -25.39
C ILE A 452 22.21 -8.96 -24.33
N GLU A 453 23.34 -8.31 -24.64
CA GLU A 453 24.40 -8.05 -23.66
C GLU A 453 23.92 -7.14 -22.53
N LEU A 454 23.15 -6.08 -22.84
CA LEU A 454 22.61 -5.14 -21.86
C LEU A 454 21.44 -5.71 -21.05
N ARG A 455 20.63 -6.56 -21.67
CA ARG A 455 19.40 -7.16 -21.12
C ARG A 455 19.35 -8.66 -21.46
N PRO A 456 20.10 -9.51 -20.73
CA PRO A 456 20.15 -10.96 -21.00
C PRO A 456 18.83 -11.69 -20.76
N ASP A 457 17.86 -11.04 -20.12
CA ASP A 457 16.51 -11.51 -19.82
C ASP A 457 15.45 -11.04 -20.85
N ASN A 458 15.84 -10.28 -21.88
CA ASN A 458 14.91 -9.79 -22.89
C ASN A 458 14.60 -10.87 -23.94
N ALA A 459 13.52 -11.62 -23.74
CA ALA A 459 13.05 -12.66 -24.66
C ALA A 459 12.87 -12.16 -26.10
N HIS A 460 12.30 -10.96 -26.29
CA HIS A 460 12.03 -10.40 -27.61
C HIS A 460 13.31 -10.07 -28.39
N ALA A 461 14.40 -9.68 -27.73
CA ALA A 461 15.68 -9.43 -28.38
C ALA A 461 16.28 -10.71 -28.99
N TYR A 462 16.25 -11.82 -28.24
CA TYR A 462 16.64 -13.13 -28.75
C TYR A 462 15.73 -13.59 -29.89
N ASN A 463 14.42 -13.41 -29.72
CA ASN A 463 13.45 -13.79 -30.74
C ASN A 463 13.67 -13.02 -32.05
N ALA A 464 13.76 -11.69 -31.99
CA ALA A 464 13.96 -10.85 -33.16
C ALA A 464 15.26 -11.21 -33.91
N LEU A 465 16.35 -11.49 -33.17
CA LEU A 465 17.62 -11.85 -33.79
C LEU A 465 17.51 -13.22 -34.47
N GLY A 466 17.00 -14.22 -33.75
CA GLY A 466 16.84 -15.57 -34.30
C GLY A 466 15.87 -15.60 -35.48
N TYR A 467 14.74 -14.89 -35.39
CA TYR A 467 13.78 -14.76 -36.50
C TYR A 467 14.41 -14.11 -37.72
N SER A 468 15.12 -12.98 -37.57
CA SER A 468 15.78 -12.30 -38.71
C SER A 468 16.82 -13.21 -39.39
N LEU A 469 17.53 -14.06 -38.63
CA LEU A 469 18.44 -15.06 -39.19
C LEU A 469 17.71 -16.19 -39.92
N ALA A 470 16.67 -16.75 -39.29
CA ALA A 470 15.84 -17.81 -39.84
C ALA A 470 15.16 -17.36 -41.15
N GLU A 471 14.62 -16.14 -41.17
CA GLU A 471 13.90 -15.59 -42.31
C GLU A 471 14.78 -15.43 -43.55
N ARG A 472 16.08 -15.20 -43.35
CA ARG A 472 17.05 -15.13 -44.44
C ARG A 472 17.73 -16.47 -44.73
N GLY A 473 17.39 -17.54 -44.00
CA GLY A 473 18.00 -18.86 -44.15
C GLY A 473 19.45 -18.90 -43.68
N LEU A 474 19.87 -17.97 -42.83
CA LEU A 474 21.24 -17.81 -42.38
C LEU A 474 21.43 -18.41 -40.99
N ARG A 475 22.53 -19.13 -40.77
CA ARG A 475 22.95 -19.65 -39.45
C ARG A 475 21.79 -20.28 -38.66
N LEU A 476 20.99 -21.13 -39.32
CA LEU A 476 19.80 -21.74 -38.73
C LEU A 476 20.03 -22.43 -37.37
N PRO A 477 21.17 -23.11 -37.10
CA PRO A 477 21.44 -23.62 -35.76
C PRO A 477 21.56 -22.54 -34.68
N GLU A 478 22.14 -21.39 -35.01
CA GLU A 478 22.21 -20.23 -34.10
C GLU A 478 20.81 -19.62 -33.91
N ALA A 479 20.05 -19.44 -35.00
CA ALA A 479 18.68 -18.95 -34.96
C ALA A 479 17.80 -19.79 -34.02
N LEU A 480 17.89 -21.12 -34.13
CA LEU A 480 17.17 -22.05 -33.26
C LEU A 480 17.60 -21.90 -31.78
N ALA A 481 18.89 -21.75 -31.50
CA ALA A 481 19.38 -21.57 -30.14
C ALA A 481 18.87 -20.26 -29.52
N LEU A 482 18.89 -19.16 -30.28
CA LEU A 482 18.37 -17.86 -29.84
C LEU A 482 16.86 -17.93 -29.56
N ILE A 483 16.06 -18.49 -30.46
CA ILE A 483 14.61 -18.56 -30.27
C ILE A 483 14.25 -19.52 -29.13
N LYS A 484 14.96 -20.64 -28.96
CA LYS A 484 14.78 -21.51 -27.78
C LYS A 484 15.05 -20.75 -26.49
N LYS A 485 16.08 -19.90 -26.46
CA LYS A 485 16.33 -19.03 -25.30
C LYS A 485 15.19 -18.04 -25.06
N ALA A 486 14.61 -17.48 -26.12
CA ALA A 486 13.43 -16.63 -26.02
C ALA A 486 12.22 -17.37 -25.42
N VAL A 487 11.97 -18.61 -25.83
CA VAL A 487 10.90 -19.47 -25.28
C VAL A 487 11.15 -19.80 -23.81
N GLU A 488 12.40 -20.06 -23.41
CA GLU A 488 12.73 -20.26 -21.98
C GLU A 488 12.39 -19.04 -21.12
N LEU A 489 12.60 -17.83 -21.67
CA LEU A 489 12.36 -16.57 -20.97
C LEU A 489 10.87 -16.17 -20.97
N SER A 490 10.14 -16.52 -22.03
CA SER A 490 8.71 -16.19 -22.19
C SER A 490 7.96 -17.36 -22.85
N PRO A 491 7.63 -18.42 -22.08
CA PRO A 491 7.12 -19.68 -22.62
C PRO A 491 5.67 -19.62 -23.10
N GLU A 492 4.92 -18.57 -22.74
CA GLU A 492 3.51 -18.41 -23.10
C GLU A 492 3.29 -17.41 -24.24
N ASP A 493 4.37 -16.86 -24.82
CA ASP A 493 4.26 -15.87 -25.89
C ASP A 493 4.01 -16.52 -27.26
N PRO A 494 2.83 -16.31 -27.87
CA PRO A 494 2.49 -16.92 -29.15
C PRO A 494 3.38 -16.45 -30.30
N TYR A 495 3.93 -15.24 -30.26
CA TYR A 495 4.80 -14.72 -31.33
C TYR A 495 6.20 -15.37 -31.31
N ILE A 496 6.67 -15.73 -30.12
CA ILE A 496 7.94 -16.47 -29.97
C ILE A 496 7.73 -17.94 -30.37
N MET A 497 6.58 -18.54 -30.03
CA MET A 497 6.21 -19.87 -30.52
C MET A 497 6.11 -19.91 -32.04
N ASP A 498 5.51 -18.90 -32.66
CA ASP A 498 5.44 -18.74 -34.11
C ASP A 498 6.84 -18.70 -34.73
N SER A 499 7.73 -17.87 -34.19
CA SER A 499 9.13 -17.78 -34.61
C SER A 499 9.87 -19.12 -34.45
N LEU A 500 9.59 -19.89 -33.40
CA LEU A 500 10.18 -21.22 -33.18
C LEU A 500 9.68 -22.22 -34.24
N GLY A 501 8.38 -22.20 -34.53
CA GLY A 501 7.82 -23.01 -35.61
C GLY A 501 8.40 -22.65 -36.97
N TRP A 502 8.58 -21.36 -37.22
CA TRP A 502 9.19 -20.84 -38.44
C TRP A 502 10.64 -21.31 -38.61
N VAL A 503 11.49 -21.23 -37.58
CA VAL A 503 12.88 -21.71 -37.70
C VAL A 503 12.95 -23.21 -37.95
N TYR A 504 12.07 -24.02 -37.35
CA TYR A 504 12.00 -25.45 -37.65
C TYR A 504 11.61 -25.73 -39.10
N TYR A 505 10.63 -24.98 -39.62
CA TYR A 505 10.26 -25.03 -41.04
C TYR A 505 11.46 -24.70 -41.94
N ARG A 506 12.20 -23.62 -41.64
CA ARG A 506 13.40 -23.22 -42.40
C ARG A 506 14.53 -24.24 -42.33
N MET A 507 14.57 -25.07 -41.29
CA MET A 507 15.47 -26.22 -41.16
C MET A 507 14.95 -27.49 -41.85
N GLY A 508 13.78 -27.46 -42.47
CA GLY A 508 13.13 -28.62 -43.10
C GLY A 508 12.42 -29.56 -42.12
N ASN A 509 12.30 -29.20 -40.84
CA ASN A 509 11.58 -29.97 -39.83
C ASN A 509 10.10 -29.53 -39.77
N PHE A 510 9.34 -29.93 -40.79
CA PHE A 510 7.94 -29.53 -40.96
C PHE A 510 7.02 -30.00 -39.83
N SER A 511 7.27 -31.17 -39.25
CA SER A 511 6.43 -31.72 -38.17
C SER A 511 6.50 -30.87 -36.90
N GLU A 512 7.71 -30.56 -36.43
CA GLU A 512 7.88 -29.68 -35.27
C GLU A 512 7.42 -28.26 -35.58
N GLY A 513 7.73 -27.76 -36.78
CA GLY A 513 7.28 -26.44 -37.24
C GLY A 513 5.76 -26.28 -37.13
N LEU A 514 5.00 -27.24 -37.66
CA LEU A 514 3.53 -27.24 -37.58
C LEU A 514 3.01 -27.37 -36.14
N ASN A 515 3.67 -28.14 -35.27
CA ASN A 515 3.23 -28.26 -33.87
C ASN A 515 3.24 -26.89 -33.17
N TYR A 516 4.34 -26.16 -33.28
CA TYR A 516 4.47 -24.84 -32.66
C TYR A 516 3.60 -23.78 -33.33
N LEU A 517 3.50 -23.76 -34.67
CA LEU A 517 2.63 -22.81 -35.39
C LEU A 517 1.14 -23.02 -35.07
N ASN A 518 0.69 -24.28 -34.94
CA ASN A 518 -0.68 -24.57 -34.52
C ASN A 518 -0.94 -24.12 -33.08
N LEU A 519 0.02 -24.34 -32.16
CA LEU A 519 -0.10 -23.89 -30.78
C LEU A 519 -0.14 -22.36 -30.69
N ALA A 520 0.73 -21.67 -31.44
CA ALA A 520 0.77 -20.22 -31.53
C ALA A 520 -0.56 -19.66 -32.02
N PHE A 521 -1.09 -20.20 -33.12
CA PHE A 521 -2.36 -19.76 -33.71
C PHE A 521 -3.57 -20.07 -32.81
N ALA A 522 -3.59 -21.22 -32.15
CA ALA A 522 -4.63 -21.57 -31.18
C ALA A 522 -4.63 -20.64 -29.95
N THR A 523 -3.44 -20.22 -29.52
CA THR A 523 -3.27 -19.25 -28.42
C THR A 523 -3.66 -17.84 -28.88
N ARG A 524 -3.27 -17.46 -30.10
CA ARG A 524 -3.57 -16.16 -30.68
C ARG A 524 -3.78 -16.27 -32.20
N PRO A 525 -5.03 -16.13 -32.70
CA PRO A 525 -5.35 -16.14 -34.12
C PRO A 525 -4.90 -14.86 -34.86
N ASP A 526 -3.59 -14.60 -34.88
CA ASP A 526 -2.97 -13.41 -35.48
C ASP A 526 -2.70 -13.61 -36.98
N PRO A 527 -2.85 -12.58 -37.84
CA PRO A 527 -2.64 -12.71 -39.28
C PRO A 527 -1.19 -13.02 -39.69
N GLU A 528 -0.18 -12.60 -38.92
CA GLU A 528 1.22 -12.95 -39.23
C GLU A 528 1.48 -14.44 -38.94
N ILE A 529 0.97 -14.94 -37.81
CA ILE A 529 1.03 -16.37 -37.46
C ILE A 529 0.27 -17.21 -38.48
N ALA A 530 -0.90 -16.73 -38.93
CA ALA A 530 -1.67 -17.38 -39.98
C ALA A 530 -0.91 -17.44 -41.32
N ALA A 531 -0.15 -16.39 -41.67
CA ALA A 531 0.68 -16.37 -42.87
C ALA A 531 1.73 -17.50 -42.83
N HIS A 532 2.49 -17.59 -41.73
CA HIS A 532 3.49 -18.66 -41.53
C HIS A 532 2.85 -20.05 -41.50
N LEU A 533 1.81 -20.26 -40.69
CA LEU A 533 1.14 -21.56 -40.59
C LEU A 533 0.60 -22.02 -41.94
N GLY A 534 -0.10 -21.15 -42.66
CA GLY A 534 -0.63 -21.49 -43.97
C GLY A 534 0.47 -21.73 -45.01
N GLU A 535 1.60 -21.02 -44.97
CA GLU A 535 2.74 -21.29 -45.86
C GLU A 535 3.32 -22.69 -45.62
N VAL A 536 3.54 -23.07 -44.36
CA VAL A 536 4.06 -24.40 -44.03
C VAL A 536 3.07 -25.50 -44.45
N LEU A 537 1.77 -25.29 -44.23
CA LEU A 537 0.72 -26.20 -44.69
C LEU A 537 0.70 -26.34 -46.22
N TRP A 538 0.82 -25.22 -46.94
CA TRP A 538 0.83 -25.16 -48.39
C TRP A 538 2.01 -25.94 -48.97
N VAL A 539 3.22 -25.70 -48.46
CA VAL A 539 4.45 -26.40 -48.89
C VAL A 539 4.38 -27.90 -48.60
N LYS A 540 3.71 -28.31 -47.52
CA LYS A 540 3.49 -29.72 -47.17
C LYS A 540 2.34 -30.39 -47.95
N GLY A 541 1.67 -29.65 -48.85
CA GLY A 541 0.59 -30.15 -49.70
C GLY A 541 -0.81 -30.09 -49.07
N ALA A 542 -0.96 -29.62 -47.83
CA ALA A 542 -2.24 -29.43 -47.15
C ALA A 542 -2.91 -28.09 -47.55
N LYS A 543 -3.09 -27.89 -48.85
CA LYS A 543 -3.52 -26.60 -49.42
C LYS A 543 -4.89 -26.14 -48.94
N GLU A 544 -5.84 -27.05 -48.81
CA GLU A 544 -7.20 -26.73 -48.32
C GLU A 544 -7.18 -26.18 -46.88
N ASP A 545 -6.29 -26.70 -46.03
CA ASP A 545 -6.17 -26.24 -44.65
C ASP A 545 -5.42 -24.91 -44.57
N ALA A 546 -4.41 -24.70 -45.42
CA ALA A 546 -3.75 -23.39 -45.57
C ALA A 546 -4.76 -22.30 -45.96
N GLU A 547 -5.61 -22.56 -46.97
CA GLU A 547 -6.64 -21.61 -47.41
C GLU A 547 -7.67 -21.30 -46.32
N LYS A 548 -8.05 -22.28 -45.49
CA LYS A 548 -8.96 -22.06 -44.35
C LYS A 548 -8.33 -21.14 -43.31
N VAL A 549 -7.06 -21.38 -42.94
CA VAL A 549 -6.31 -20.55 -41.99
C VAL A 549 -6.23 -19.11 -42.50
N TRP A 550 -5.75 -18.92 -43.73
CA TRP A 550 -5.63 -17.58 -44.33
C TRP A 550 -6.97 -16.86 -44.45
N ARG A 551 -8.04 -17.56 -44.86
CA ARG A 551 -9.39 -16.97 -44.94
C ARG A 551 -9.88 -16.48 -43.58
N SER A 552 -9.72 -17.30 -42.54
CA SER A 552 -10.13 -16.93 -41.18
C SER A 552 -9.38 -15.69 -40.67
N ALA A 553 -8.09 -15.57 -40.98
CA ALA A 553 -7.28 -14.41 -40.61
C ALA A 553 -7.63 -13.15 -41.42
N LEU A 554 -7.94 -13.29 -42.71
CA LEU A 554 -8.39 -12.17 -43.56
C LEU A 554 -9.78 -11.66 -43.18
N GLU A 555 -10.69 -12.53 -42.73
CA GLU A 555 -12.00 -12.10 -42.23
C GLU A 555 -11.85 -11.17 -41.01
N ALA A 556 -10.89 -11.44 -40.14
CA ALA A 556 -10.57 -10.58 -38.99
C ALA A 556 -9.72 -9.36 -39.37
N HIS A 557 -8.79 -9.51 -40.32
CA HIS A 557 -7.81 -8.49 -40.71
C HIS A 557 -7.63 -8.37 -42.24
N PRO A 558 -8.60 -7.76 -42.95
CA PRO A 558 -8.64 -7.77 -44.43
C PRO A 558 -7.47 -7.06 -45.14
N GLY A 559 -6.74 -6.20 -44.43
CA GLY A 559 -5.66 -5.36 -44.98
C GLY A 559 -4.25 -5.74 -44.50
N ASN A 560 -4.06 -6.91 -43.89
CA ASN A 560 -2.72 -7.29 -43.42
C ASN A 560 -1.80 -7.60 -44.61
N GLU A 561 -0.76 -6.78 -44.79
CA GLU A 561 0.17 -6.87 -45.93
C GLU A 561 0.93 -8.20 -45.97
N THR A 562 1.48 -8.65 -44.84
CA THR A 562 2.26 -9.90 -44.73
C THR A 562 1.47 -11.12 -45.22
N LEU A 563 0.21 -11.24 -44.79
CA LEU A 563 -0.68 -12.32 -45.18
C LEU A 563 -1.04 -12.25 -46.67
N LEU A 564 -1.40 -11.06 -47.16
CA LEU A 564 -1.75 -10.85 -48.57
C LEU A 564 -0.57 -11.16 -49.50
N ASP A 565 0.65 -10.75 -49.14
CA ASP A 565 1.87 -11.02 -49.92
C ASP A 565 2.22 -12.51 -49.91
N THR A 566 2.04 -13.19 -48.78
CA THR A 566 2.27 -14.65 -48.67
C THR A 566 1.33 -15.43 -49.59
N MET A 567 0.03 -15.12 -49.55
CA MET A 567 -0.96 -15.73 -50.44
C MET A 567 -0.64 -15.45 -51.91
N LYS A 568 -0.32 -14.19 -52.23
CA LYS A 568 0.04 -13.77 -53.58
C LYS A 568 1.26 -14.51 -54.12
N ARG A 569 2.26 -14.80 -53.28
CA ARG A 569 3.47 -15.55 -53.67
C ARG A 569 3.20 -17.04 -53.91
N LEU A 570 2.31 -17.66 -53.14
CA LEU A 570 2.12 -19.12 -53.14
C LEU A 570 0.99 -19.62 -54.04
N MET A 571 0.01 -18.75 -54.35
CA MET A 571 -1.19 -19.08 -55.15
C MET A 571 -1.10 -18.65 -56.62
N GLN A 572 -0.01 -18.00 -57.02
CA GLN A 572 0.36 -17.80 -58.42
C GLN A 572 0.98 -19.07 -59.00
#